data_AF-A0AB34XPC3-F1
#
_entry.id   AF-A0AB34XPC3-F1
#
_cell.length_a   1.000
_cell.length_b   1.000
_cell.length_c   1.000
_cell.angle_alpha   90.00
_cell.angle_beta   90.00
_cell.angle_gamma   90.00
#
_symmetry.space_group_name_H-M   'P 1'
#
loop_
_entity.id
_entity.type
_entity.pdbx_description
1 polymer ?
#
loop_
_entity_poly.entity_id
_entity_poly.type
_entity_poly.pdbx_seq_one_letter_code
_entity_poly.pdbx_strand_id
1 'polypeptide(L)'
;MVLGFDNEKVNSAFGFVYDAEGIDTGVTASPFELRSAVKEFTDGRYRAGDALPVGLLLQFDRESGKFEVTFEDTNRDRWKVTPANFDSIADDLRPTFD
;
A
#
# COMPACT_ATOMS: atom_id res chain seq x y z
N MET A 1 -3.96 2.38 -0.20
CA MET A 1 -2.60 2.94 -0.07
C MET A 1 -1.58 1.84 -0.30
N VAL A 2 -0.63 2.08 -1.20
CA VAL A 2 0.50 1.21 -1.52
C VAL A 2 1.72 1.67 -0.73
N LEU A 3 2.40 0.74 -0.08
CA LEU A 3 3.67 0.92 0.60
C LEU A 3 4.74 0.11 -0.14
N GLY A 4 5.76 0.78 -0.67
CA GLY A 4 6.89 0.12 -1.33
C GLY A 4 8.07 -0.08 -0.39
N PHE A 5 8.77 -1.21 -0.56
CA PHE A 5 9.93 -1.55 0.25
C PHE A 5 11.22 -1.51 -0.59
N ASP A 6 12.27 -0.92 -0.02
CA ASP A 6 13.62 -0.98 -0.53
C ASP A 6 14.60 -1.22 0.64
N ASN A 7 15.53 -2.15 0.46
CA ASN A 7 16.43 -2.64 1.50
C ASN A 7 15.71 -2.86 2.86
N GLU A 8 14.60 -3.62 2.82
CA GLU A 8 13.79 -4.01 3.98
C GLU A 8 13.12 -2.84 4.73
N LYS A 9 13.04 -1.66 4.11
CA LYS A 9 12.43 -0.47 4.70
C LYS A 9 11.39 0.09 3.76
N VAL A 10 10.28 0.57 4.33
CA VAL A 10 9.34 1.37 3.57
C VAL A 10 10.05 2.61 3.02
N ASN A 11 9.96 2.79 1.71
CA ASN A 11 10.65 3.86 0.97
C ASN A 11 9.67 4.74 0.16
N SER A 12 8.43 4.30 0.02
CA SER A 12 7.38 4.99 -0.73
C SER A 12 6.03 4.66 -0.10
N ALA A 13 5.13 5.64 -0.11
CA ALA A 13 3.77 5.49 0.37
C ALA A 13 2.85 6.42 -0.43
N PHE A 14 1.97 5.85 -1.24
CA PHE A 14 1.02 6.61 -2.05
C PHE A 14 -0.32 5.88 -2.12
N GLY A 15 -1.38 6.54 -2.54
CA GLY A 15 -2.64 5.88 -2.79
C GLY A 15 -3.69 6.85 -3.29
N PHE A 16 -4.93 6.41 -3.17
CA PHE A 16 -6.10 7.14 -3.61
C PHE A 16 -7.15 7.12 -2.51
N VAL A 17 -7.89 8.21 -2.40
CA VAL A 17 -9.15 8.30 -1.69
C VAL A 17 -10.25 8.14 -2.73
N TYR A 18 -11.26 7.35 -2.38
CA TYR A 18 -12.39 7.06 -3.26
C TYR A 18 -13.68 7.53 -2.61
N ASP A 19 -14.60 8.02 -3.43
CA ASP A 19 -15.98 8.32 -3.06
C ASP A 19 -16.96 7.44 -3.87
N ALA A 20 -18.24 7.83 -3.89
CA ALA A 20 -19.27 7.13 -4.63
C ALA A 20 -19.07 7.20 -6.17
N GLU A 21 -18.40 8.24 -6.66
CA GLU A 21 -18.25 8.55 -8.09
C GLU A 21 -16.93 8.01 -8.65
N GLY A 22 -15.92 7.78 -7.81
CA GLY A 22 -14.65 7.19 -8.22
C GLY A 22 -13.50 7.66 -7.34
N ILE A 23 -12.41 8.07 -7.99
CA ILE A 23 -11.25 8.64 -7.30
C ILE A 23 -11.58 10.10 -6.94
N ASP A 24 -11.56 10.41 -5.66
CA ASP A 24 -11.64 11.80 -5.18
C ASP A 24 -10.27 12.47 -5.30
N THR A 25 -9.23 11.85 -4.71
CA THR A 25 -7.89 12.43 -4.72
C THR A 25 -6.76 11.42 -4.55
N GLY A 26 -5.59 11.77 -5.09
CA GLY A 26 -4.34 11.07 -4.81
C GLY A 26 -3.73 11.53 -3.49
N VAL A 27 -3.19 10.59 -2.72
CA VAL A 27 -2.59 10.85 -1.41
C VAL A 27 -1.18 10.28 -1.32
N THR A 28 -0.37 10.92 -0.49
CA THR A 28 0.98 10.46 -0.12
C THR A 28 1.14 10.53 1.39
N ALA A 29 1.98 9.66 1.93
CA ALA A 29 2.40 9.72 3.33
C ALA A 29 3.93 9.72 3.38
N SER A 30 4.51 10.32 4.42
CA SER A 30 5.96 10.29 4.60
C SER A 30 6.40 8.85 4.92
N PRO A 31 7.22 8.20 4.06
CA PRO A 31 7.72 6.86 4.37
C PRO A 31 8.54 6.85 5.66
N PHE A 32 9.24 7.95 5.96
CA PHE A 32 10.04 8.07 7.17
C PHE A 32 9.18 8.00 8.43
N GLU A 33 8.03 8.67 8.44
CA GLU A 33 7.08 8.64 9.58
C GLU A 33 6.43 7.26 9.74
N LEU A 34 6.22 6.55 8.63
CA LEU A 34 5.64 5.21 8.63
C LEU A 34 6.62 4.10 9.07
N ARG A 35 7.93 4.34 9.03
CA ARG A 35 8.95 3.30 9.28
C ARG A 35 8.74 2.53 10.57
N SER A 36 8.50 3.22 11.68
CA SER A 36 8.36 2.58 12.98
C SER A 36 7.13 1.67 13.03
N ALA A 37 5.97 2.18 12.59
CA ALA A 37 4.72 1.42 12.60
C ALA A 37 4.76 0.25 11.61
N VAL A 38 5.30 0.45 10.42
CA VAL A 38 5.45 -0.62 9.42
C VAL A 38 6.43 -1.68 9.91
N LYS A 39 7.53 -1.27 10.55
CA LYS A 39 8.49 -2.21 11.12
C LYS A 39 7.84 -3.06 12.22
N GLU A 40 7.11 -2.44 13.14
CA GLU A 40 6.39 -3.14 14.20
C GLU A 40 5.41 -4.17 13.63
N PHE A 41 4.64 -3.77 12.61
CA PHE A 41 3.73 -4.67 11.90
C PHE A 41 4.48 -5.86 11.26
N THR A 42 5.60 -5.62 10.58
CA THR A 42 6.38 -6.69 9.94
C THR A 42 7.10 -7.57 10.94
N ASP A 43 7.62 -7.03 12.04
CA ASP A 43 8.30 -7.79 13.12
C ASP A 43 7.33 -8.77 13.80
N GLY A 44 6.04 -8.42 13.87
CA GLY A 44 4.99 -9.31 14.39
C GLY A 44 4.63 -10.46 13.45
N ARG A 45 5.07 -10.42 12.18
CA ARG A 45 4.67 -11.38 11.14
C ARG A 45 5.84 -12.19 10.56
N TYR A 46 7.02 -11.59 10.48
CA TYR A 46 8.22 -12.18 9.89
C TYR A 46 9.28 -12.40 10.97
N ARG A 47 10.03 -13.50 10.88
CA ARG A 47 11.15 -13.76 11.77
C ARG A 47 12.38 -12.99 11.33
N ALA A 48 13.33 -12.81 12.25
CA ALA A 48 14.62 -12.23 11.91
C ALA A 48 15.31 -13.05 10.81
N GLY A 49 15.65 -12.40 9.69
CA GLY A 49 16.28 -13.02 8.52
C GLY A 49 15.30 -13.50 7.44
N ASP A 50 13.98 -13.44 7.69
CA ASP A 50 13.00 -13.66 6.63
C ASP A 50 13.02 -12.48 5.65
N ALA A 51 12.88 -12.77 4.36
CA ALA A 51 12.72 -11.72 3.35
C ALA A 51 11.40 -10.99 3.56
N LEU A 52 11.45 -9.65 3.60
CA LEU A 52 10.26 -8.81 3.62
C LEU A 52 9.61 -8.71 2.23
N PRO A 53 8.29 -8.44 2.17
CA PRO A 53 7.61 -8.18 0.90
C PRO A 53 8.22 -6.96 0.19
N VAL A 54 8.14 -6.96 -1.15
CA VAL A 54 8.54 -5.79 -1.95
C VAL A 54 7.49 -4.69 -1.94
N GLY A 55 6.25 -5.01 -1.57
CA GLY A 55 5.19 -4.02 -1.36
C GLY A 55 4.03 -4.53 -0.51
N LEU A 56 3.26 -3.59 0.05
CA LEU A 56 1.98 -3.83 0.70
C LEU A 56 0.90 -2.94 0.08
N LEU A 57 -0.31 -3.46 -0.09
CA LEU A 57 -1.51 -2.69 -0.38
C LEU A 57 -2.43 -2.73 0.83
N LEU A 58 -2.59 -1.58 1.48
CA LEU A 58 -3.54 -1.33 2.55
C LEU A 58 -4.82 -0.72 1.97
N GLN A 59 -5.93 -1.44 2.09
CA GLN A 59 -7.27 -0.94 1.78
C GLN A 59 -8.01 -0.67 3.09
N PHE A 60 -8.71 0.47 3.18
CA PHE A 60 -9.39 0.88 4.41
C PHE A 60 -10.75 1.51 4.06
N ASP A 61 -11.81 1.00 4.70
CA ASP A 61 -13.13 1.62 4.71
C ASP A 61 -13.26 2.49 5.96
N ARG A 62 -13.45 3.79 5.75
CA ARG A 62 -13.58 4.76 6.83
C ARG A 62 -14.90 4.64 7.59
N GLU A 63 -15.98 4.20 6.94
CA GLU A 63 -17.29 4.11 7.56
C GLU A 63 -17.39 2.91 8.49
N SER A 64 -16.99 1.74 8.01
CA SER A 64 -17.04 0.50 8.81
C SER A 64 -15.78 0.27 9.66
N GLY A 65 -14.67 0.94 9.34
CA GLY A 65 -13.36 0.68 9.94
C GLY A 65 -12.71 -0.62 9.45
N LYS A 66 -13.31 -1.32 8.48
CA LYS A 66 -12.71 -2.51 7.86
C LYS A 66 -11.39 -2.13 7.18
N PHE A 67 -10.41 -3.02 7.28
CA PHE A 67 -9.17 -2.89 6.53
C PHE A 67 -8.70 -4.25 6.02
N GLU A 68 -7.97 -4.23 4.92
CA GLU A 68 -7.30 -5.38 4.36
C GLU A 68 -5.86 -5.02 3.98
N VAL A 69 -4.95 -5.98 4.15
CA VAL A 69 -3.55 -5.86 3.74
C VAL A 69 -3.20 -6.98 2.78
N THR A 70 -2.93 -6.61 1.53
CA THR A 70 -2.38 -7.51 0.51
C THR A 70 -0.86 -7.37 0.44
N PHE A 71 -0.16 -8.51 0.35
CA PHE A 71 1.30 -8.58 0.29
C PHE A 71 1.76 -8.89 -1.13
N GLU A 72 2.85 -8.26 -1.56
CA GLU A 72 3.56 -8.58 -2.81
C GLU A 72 5.02 -8.89 -2.49
N ASP A 73 5.44 -10.13 -2.77
CA ASP A 73 6.76 -10.63 -2.38
C ASP A 73 7.81 -10.52 -3.49
N THR A 74 7.39 -10.37 -4.76
CA THR A 74 8.30 -10.56 -5.91
C THR A 74 8.23 -9.45 -6.96
N ASN A 75 7.03 -8.98 -7.32
CA ASN A 75 6.83 -8.05 -8.41
C ASN A 75 6.83 -6.60 -7.92
N ARG A 76 7.99 -5.94 -7.99
CA ARG A 76 8.16 -4.52 -7.63
C ARG A 76 7.34 -3.56 -8.49
N ASP A 77 6.94 -3.96 -9.69
CA ASP A 77 6.18 -3.12 -10.62
C ASP A 77 4.67 -3.34 -10.52
N ARG A 78 4.19 -4.28 -9.67
CA ARG A 78 2.75 -4.65 -9.57
C ARG A 78 1.82 -3.45 -9.41
N TRP A 79 2.21 -2.46 -8.60
CA TRP A 79 1.41 -1.27 -8.32
C TRP A 79 2.05 0.03 -8.80
N LYS A 80 3.00 -0.05 -9.73
CA LYS A 80 3.72 1.13 -10.18
C LYS A 80 2.82 2.07 -10.97
N VAL A 81 2.68 3.28 -10.45
CA VAL A 81 1.97 4.37 -11.12
C VAL A 81 2.93 5.07 -12.09
N THR A 82 2.43 5.31 -13.30
CA THR A 82 3.06 6.10 -14.36
C THR A 82 1.98 7.00 -14.98
N PRO A 83 2.35 8.08 -15.69
CA PRO A 83 1.36 8.89 -16.40
C PRO A 83 0.51 8.10 -17.40
N ALA A 84 1.05 7.02 -17.97
CA ALA A 84 0.38 6.23 -19.01
C ALA A 84 -0.63 5.21 -18.46
N ASN A 85 -0.57 4.86 -17.17
CA ASN A 85 -1.43 3.84 -16.56
C ASN A 85 -2.19 4.35 -15.32
N PHE A 86 -2.18 5.66 -15.09
CA PHE A 86 -2.72 6.27 -13.87
C PHE A 86 -4.17 5.84 -13.59
N ASP A 87 -5.06 6.03 -14.57
CA ASP A 87 -6.49 5.72 -14.41
C ASP A 87 -6.71 4.22 -14.12
N SER A 88 -6.07 3.35 -14.92
CA SER A 88 -6.20 1.89 -14.73
C SER A 88 -5.65 1.40 -13.39
N ILE A 89 -4.49 1.90 -12.95
CA ILE A 89 -3.92 1.50 -11.66
C ILE A 89 -4.79 2.02 -10.51
N ALA A 90 -5.33 3.23 -10.64
CA ALA A 90 -6.17 3.79 -9.61
C ALA A 90 -7.48 3.00 -9.47
N ASP A 91 -8.06 2.51 -10.57
CA ASP A 91 -9.20 1.60 -10.52
C ASP A 91 -8.83 0.25 -9.89
N ASP A 92 -7.69 -0.35 -10.28
CA ASP A 92 -7.20 -1.62 -9.74
C ASP A 92 -6.93 -1.57 -8.23
N LEU A 93 -6.59 -0.40 -7.71
CA LEU A 93 -6.29 -0.18 -6.28
C LEU A 93 -7.54 0.13 -5.45
N ARG A 94 -8.72 0.24 -6.08
CA ARG A 94 -9.98 0.55 -5.40
C ARG A 94 -10.30 -0.52 -4.34
N PRO A 95 -10.65 -0.13 -3.11
CA PRO A 95 -11.05 -1.08 -2.08
C PRO A 95 -12.24 -1.93 -2.50
N THR A 96 -12.10 -3.24 -2.31
CA THR A 96 -13.17 -4.22 -2.46
C THR A 96 -13.28 -4.97 -1.14
N PHE A 97 -14.32 -4.70 -0.36
CA PHE A 97 -14.59 -5.41 0.88
C PHE A 97 -15.74 -6.38 0.64
N ASP A 98 -15.52 -7.66 0.95
CA ASP A 98 -16.60 -8.64 1.07
C ASP A 98 -17.53 -8.35 2.28
#